data_AF-A0A4Q6EGI1-F1
#
_entry.id   AF-A0A4Q6EGI1-F1
#
_cell.length_a   1.000
_cell.length_b   1.000
_cell.length_c   1.000
_cell.angle_alpha   90.00
_cell.angle_beta   90.00
_cell.angle_gamma   90.00
#
_symmetry.space_group_name_H-M   'P 1'
#
loop_
_entity.id
_entity.type
_entity.pdbx_description
1 polymer ?
#
loop_
_entity_poly.entity_id
_entity_poly.type
_entity_poly.pdbx_seq_one_letter_code
_entity_poly.pdbx_strand_id
1 'polypeptide(L)' 'MSIYIRLVVTTTTNGTIKVILDTRKTKADGSYPIYYRVTEKKKVFYLYSGFSIPLSQWI' A
#
# COMPACT_ATOMS: atom_id res chain seq x y z
N MET A 1 -15.41 -14.93 -0.54
CA MET A 1 -15.07 -14.47 -1.91
C MET A 1 -13.85 -13.58 -1.77
N SER A 2 -12.66 -14.05 -2.17
CA SER A 2 -11.40 -13.32 -1.98
C SER A 2 -11.00 -12.64 -3.29
N ILE A 3 -10.73 -11.33 -3.25
CA ILE A 3 -10.29 -10.55 -4.40
C ILE A 3 -8.77 -10.46 -4.36
N TYR A 4 -8.10 -10.94 -5.41
CA TYR A 4 -6.65 -10.86 -5.55
C TYR A 4 -6.31 -9.69 -6.48
N ILE A 5 -5.63 -8.68 -5.95
CA ILE A 5 -5.13 -7.55 -6.74
C ILE A 5 -3.71 -7.90 -7.18
N ARG A 6 -3.48 -8.04 -8.49
CA ARG A 6 -2.12 -8.16 -9.06
C ARG A 6 -1.49 -6.77 -9.16
N LEU A 7 -0.47 -6.52 -8.36
CA LEU A 7 0.38 -5.34 -8.48
C LEU A 7 1.55 -5.65 -9.42
N VAL A 8 1.64 -4.94 -10.54
CA VAL A 8 2.83 -4.98 -11.42
C VAL A 8 3.62 -3.71 -11.17
N VAL A 9 4.77 -3.82 -10.51
CA VAL A 9 5.69 -2.70 -10.29
C VAL A 9 6.96 -2.90 -11.10
N THR A 10 7.14 -2.08 -12.12
CA THR A 10 8.39 -2.06 -12.90
C THR A 10 9.36 -1.11 -12.21
N THR A 11 10.34 -1.66 -11.49
CA THR A 11 11.46 -0.88 -10.93
C THR A 11 12.64 -0.97 -11.88
N THR A 12 13.13 0.17 -12.36
CA THR A 12 14.28 0.23 -13.27
C THR A 12 15.62 0.06 -12.52
N THR A 13 15.62 0.08 -11.19
CA THR A 13 16.80 -0.16 -10.35
C THR A 13 16.47 -0.93 -9.06
N ASN A 14 17.51 -1.34 -8.30
CA ASN A 14 17.45 -2.06 -7.00
C ASN A 14 16.70 -1.26 -5.91
N GLY A 15 15.39 -1.12 -6.06
CA GLY A 15 14.50 -0.51 -5.08
C GLY A 15 13.83 -1.54 -4.18
N THR A 16 13.40 -1.11 -2.98
CA THR A 16 12.59 -1.94 -2.08
C THR A 16 11.17 -1.42 -2.04
N ILE A 17 10.19 -2.32 -2.14
CA ILE A 17 8.77 -1.98 -2.04
C ILE A 17 8.20 -2.62 -0.78
N LYS A 18 7.50 -1.83 0.04
CA LYS A 18 6.72 -2.33 1.19
C LYS A 18 5.27 -1.90 1.04
N VAL A 19 4.34 -2.80 1.34
CA VAL A 19 2.92 -2.47 1.45
C VAL A 19 2.64 -2.01 2.88
N ILE A 20 1.92 -0.90 3.04
CA ILE A 20 1.64 -0.29 4.35
C ILE A 20 0.15 0.04 4.42
N LEU A 21 -0.49 -0.34 5.52
CA LEU A 21 -1.81 0.14 5.91
C LEU A 21 -1.64 1.42 6.74
N ASP A 22 -2.16 2.56 6.29
CA ASP A 22 -2.06 3.82 7.06
C ASP A 22 -3.20 3.91 8.08
N THR A 23 -2.96 3.35 9.26
CA THR A 23 -3.91 3.33 10.37
C THR A 23 -4.21 4.72 10.96
N ARG A 24 -3.48 5.76 10.54
CA ARG A 24 -3.71 7.15 10.98
C ARG A 24 -4.78 7.86 10.15
N LYS A 25 -5.12 7.32 8.97
CA LYS A 25 -6.09 7.92 8.04
C LYS A 25 -7.33 7.03 7.87
N THR A 26 -8.09 6.87 8.93
CA THR A 26 -9.36 6.14 8.87
C THR A 26 -10.35 6.87 7.97
N LYS A 27 -11.01 6.13 7.07
CA LYS A 27 -12.14 6.63 6.27
C LYS A 27 -13.43 6.56 7.07
N ALA A 28 -14.48 7.23 6.56
CA ALA A 28 -15.80 7.27 7.18
C ALA A 28 -16.44 5.87 7.34
N ASP A 29 -16.06 4.90 6.50
CA ASP A 29 -16.52 3.51 6.55
C ASP A 29 -15.70 2.63 7.51
N GLY A 30 -14.75 3.20 8.27
CA GLY A 30 -13.86 2.46 9.17
C GLY A 30 -12.72 1.72 8.46
N SER A 31 -12.57 1.88 7.14
CA SER A 31 -11.46 1.31 6.39
C SER A 31 -10.20 2.18 6.46
N TYR A 32 -9.05 1.56 6.21
CA TYR A 32 -7.75 2.20 6.22
C TYR A 32 -7.09 2.12 4.83
N PRO A 33 -6.55 3.23 4.30
CA PRO A 33 -5.95 3.27 2.99
C PRO A 33 -4.63 2.49 2.95
N ILE A 34 -4.44 1.75 1.86
CA ILE A 34 -3.20 1.02 1.59
C ILE A 34 -2.27 1.88 0.72
N TYR A 35 -1.01 1.95 1.11
CA TYR A 35 0.06 2.63 0.39
C TYR A 35 1.20 1.68 0.06
N TYR A 36 1.83 1.90 -1.09
CA TYR A 36 3.12 1.30 -1.43
C TYR A 36 4.23 2.29 -1.07
N ARG A 37 5.07 1.90 -0.12
CA ARG A 37 6.30 2.62 0.23
C ARG A 37 7.42 2.10 -0.65
N VAL A 38 7.78 2.89 -1.65
CA VAL A 38 8.88 2.61 -2.57
C VAL A 38 10.13 3.32 -2.08
N THR A 39 11.21 2.59 -1.88
CA THR A 39 12.52 3.14 -1.50
C THR A 39 13.50 2.91 -2.64
N GLU A 40 14.01 3.98 -3.24
CA GLU A 40 14.95 3.93 -4.35
C GLU A 40 16.02 5.01 -4.16
N LYS A 41 17.32 4.63 -4.23
CA LYS A 41 18.45 5.56 -4.12
C LYS A 41 18.35 6.52 -2.92
N LYS A 42 17.97 5.99 -1.75
CA LYS A 42 17.71 6.74 -0.48
C LYS A 42 16.51 7.69 -0.51
N LYS A 43 15.75 7.76 -1.59
CA LYS A 43 14.46 8.48 -1.66
C LYS A 43 13.32 7.54 -1.30
N VAL A 44 12.33 8.06 -0.58
CA VAL A 44 11.14 7.31 -0.16
C VAL A 44 9.92 7.96 -0.80
N PHE A 45 9.14 7.16 -1.51
CA PHE A 45 7.88 7.56 -2.14
C PHE A 45 6.74 6.75 -1.53
N TYR A 46 5.58 7.37 -1.39
CA TYR A 46 4.35 6.71 -0.98
C TYR A 46 3.33 6.83 -2.10
N LEU A 47 2.95 5.69 -2.66
CA LEU A 47 1.94 5.61 -3.71
C LEU A 47 0.65 5.10 -3.10
N TYR A 48 -0.43 5.88 -3.20
CA TYR A 48 -1.75 5.42 -2.78
C TYR A 48 -2.22 4.30 -3.72
N SER A 49 -2.67 3.19 -3.17
CA SER A 49 -3.10 2.03 -3.95
C SER A 49 -4.46 2.20 -4.63
N GLY A 50 -5.25 3.22 -4.25
CA GLY A 50 -6.66 3.34 -4.61
C GLY A 50 -7.59 2.59 -3.65
N PHE A 51 -7.07 1.62 -2.91
CA PHE A 51 -7.85 0.73 -2.05
C PHE A 51 -7.76 1.11 -0.57
N SER A 52 -8.79 0.72 0.16
CA SER A 52 -8.84 0.81 1.61
C SER A 52 -9.53 -0.43 2.15
N ILE A 53 -9.01 -0.97 3.24
CA ILE A 53 -9.54 -2.20 3.84
C ILE A 53 -9.76 -2.01 5.34
N PRO A 54 -10.74 -2.70 5.95
CA PRO A 54 -10.83 -2.81 7.40
C PRO A 54 -9.56 -3.41 8.00
N LEU A 55 -9.21 -3.03 9.22
CA LEU A 55 -8.04 -3.55 9.93
C LEU A 55 -8.07 -5.08 10.08
N SER A 56 -9.26 -5.67 10.22
CA SER A 56 -9.45 -7.12 10.32
C SER A 56 -9.04 -7.91 9.07
N GLN A 57 -8.84 -7.24 7.93
CA GLN A 57 -8.41 -7.85 6.67
C GLN A 57 -6.91 -7.66 6.39
N TRP A 58 -6.17 -7.02 7.30
CA TRP A 58 -4.73 -6.79 7.18
C TRP A 58 -3.98 -7.87 7.98
N ILE A 59 -3.46 -8.87 7.28
CA ILE A 59 -2.72 -10.02 7.84
C ILE A 59 -1.34 -10.10 7.18
#